data_AF-A0A9N8EJB3-F1
#
_entry.id   AF-A0A9N8EJB3-F1
#
_cell.length_a   1.000
_cell.length_b   1.000
_cell.length_c   1.000
_cell.angle_alpha   90.00
_cell.angle_beta   90.00
_cell.angle_gamma   90.00
#
_symmetry.space_group_name_H-M   'P 1'
#
loop_
_entity.id
_entity.type
_entity.pdbx_description
1 polymer ?
#
loop_
_entity_poly.entity_id
_entity_poly.type
_entity_poly.pdbx_seq_one_letter_code
_entity_poly.pdbx_strand_id
1 'polypeptide(L)'
;MKLIFISMFLLASLAGAEKQPLIYDSDYGPFVDDVFALGLLVNSLDLIDLRLVLSTSEQPSLSAKCMAAQLELSERPDIEVAVGSSFPPHEERGSVCAIQGLMGFAMEPECEKYDGKPPIENGIEYMAQMIIDSGRDDWWYLVVGGQSSLRALIEQYPEAAEKISTLVIMAGNFCADFEPYPGVMAPTDETNIGCDPAAANFVLDANNVQFDNVYYVPVVVADHIGGEDYKIFTEATESNAAANATLQWYKIWSEAGRADESLLIHAEAMKYDPDTESTPQFDPVAIMLVLELLADTCDERISLIEFDGIHFFEAGEDGLKPFPEAPRSAFSLHTGVDQSALPAECPNITEFVFDPESTPELEYPVKVALGFKSAEAKAAVYEDMARLMAGQRTLCGIDLSDTEIDVEGNVLESSNDSGATTAGFGMVASAVVYILAMLI
;
A
#
# COMPACT_ATOMS: atom_id res chain seq x y z
N MET A 1 20.06 54.16 -36.63
CA MET A 1 19.70 52.82 -37.12
C MET A 1 19.95 51.84 -35.98
N LYS A 2 18.94 51.60 -35.13
CA LYS A 2 19.04 50.72 -33.97
C LYS A 2 18.35 49.40 -34.34
N LEU A 3 19.12 48.33 -34.36
CA LEU A 3 18.63 46.95 -34.48
C LEU A 3 17.91 46.60 -33.18
N ILE A 4 16.67 46.12 -33.29
CA ILE A 4 15.90 45.51 -32.21
C ILE A 4 16.15 44.01 -32.32
N PHE A 5 16.80 43.42 -31.31
CA PHE A 5 16.82 41.98 -31.10
C PHE A 5 15.48 41.58 -30.48
N ILE A 6 14.67 40.81 -31.21
CA ILE A 6 13.49 40.15 -30.66
C ILE A 6 13.99 38.86 -30.00
N SER A 7 13.89 38.82 -28.67
CA SER A 7 14.12 37.61 -27.87
C SER A 7 12.98 36.65 -28.10
N MET A 8 13.28 35.49 -28.68
CA MET A 8 12.37 34.38 -28.89
C MET A 8 12.23 33.66 -27.54
N PHE A 9 11.14 33.92 -26.82
CA PHE A 9 10.77 33.14 -25.64
C PHE A 9 10.34 31.75 -26.13
N LEU A 10 11.03 30.71 -25.65
CA LEU A 10 10.55 29.33 -25.70
C LEU A 10 9.27 29.26 -24.85
N LEU A 11 8.14 28.95 -25.48
CA LEU A 11 6.99 28.38 -24.77
C LEU A 11 7.33 26.91 -24.50
N ALA A 12 7.67 26.58 -23.25
CA ALA A 12 7.57 25.21 -22.78
C ALA A 12 6.08 24.86 -22.70
N SER A 13 5.66 23.85 -23.44
CA SER A 13 4.34 23.24 -23.32
C SER A 13 4.25 22.58 -21.96
N LEU A 14 3.40 23.09 -21.07
CA LEU A 14 2.89 22.33 -19.92
C LEU A 14 1.91 21.29 -20.49
N ALA A 15 2.45 20.17 -20.98
CA ALA A 15 1.65 18.96 -21.04
C ALA A 15 1.32 18.60 -19.59
N GLY A 16 0.03 18.45 -19.25
CA GLY A 16 -0.34 17.89 -17.94
C GLY A 16 0.42 16.59 -17.75
N ALA A 17 1.15 16.47 -16.64
CA ALA A 17 1.97 15.30 -16.37
C ALA A 17 1.08 14.05 -16.48
N GLU A 18 1.51 13.08 -17.28
CA GLU A 18 0.84 11.79 -17.37
C GLU A 18 0.93 11.13 -15.98
N LYS A 19 -0.18 10.54 -15.49
CA LYS A 19 -0.19 9.89 -14.17
C LYS A 19 0.88 8.80 -14.10
N GLN A 20 1.33 8.54 -12.88
CA GLN A 20 2.35 7.53 -12.62
C GLN A 20 1.84 6.13 -12.98
N PRO A 21 2.46 5.41 -13.95
CA PRO A 21 2.12 4.02 -14.23
C PRO A 21 2.52 3.13 -13.06
N LEU A 22 1.57 2.34 -12.59
CA LEU A 22 1.69 1.48 -11.41
C LEU A 22 1.28 0.04 -11.75
N ILE A 23 2.07 -0.91 -11.27
CA ILE A 23 1.70 -2.33 -11.16
C ILE A 23 1.42 -2.62 -9.68
N TYR A 24 0.31 -3.30 -9.41
CA TYR A 24 -0.06 -3.78 -8.09
C TYR A 24 0.05 -5.31 -8.04
N ASP A 25 0.91 -5.83 -7.16
CA ASP A 25 1.14 -7.27 -6.95
C ASP A 25 0.74 -7.66 -5.53
N SER A 26 -0.19 -8.61 -5.39
CA SER A 26 -0.87 -8.91 -4.13
C SER A 26 -1.08 -10.42 -3.96
N ASP A 27 -1.11 -10.89 -2.71
CA ASP A 27 -1.37 -12.29 -2.36
C ASP A 27 -2.83 -12.56 -1.95
N TYR A 28 -3.73 -11.60 -2.24
CA TYR A 28 -5.18 -11.61 -2.07
C TYR A 28 -5.80 -12.99 -1.83
N GLY A 29 -6.49 -13.17 -0.70
CA GLY A 29 -7.25 -14.38 -0.44
C GLY A 29 -7.21 -14.84 1.01
N PRO A 30 -6.02 -15.14 1.55
CA PRO A 30 -5.85 -15.53 2.94
C PRO A 30 -6.14 -14.36 3.89
N PHE A 31 -5.55 -13.20 3.65
CA PHE A 31 -5.70 -11.99 4.47
C PHE A 31 -6.66 -10.99 3.80
N VAL A 32 -7.20 -10.06 4.60
CA VAL A 32 -8.30 -9.21 4.17
C VAL A 32 -7.87 -7.79 3.82
N ASP A 33 -6.69 -7.37 4.26
CA ASP A 33 -6.15 -6.07 3.96
C ASP A 33 -5.82 -5.87 2.48
N ASP A 34 -5.53 -6.94 1.72
CA ASP A 34 -5.48 -6.88 0.24
C ASP A 34 -6.82 -6.40 -0.38
N VAL A 35 -7.94 -6.76 0.24
CA VAL A 35 -9.30 -6.35 -0.19
C VAL A 35 -9.46 -4.84 -0.05
N PHE A 36 -8.98 -4.31 1.08
CA PHE A 36 -8.99 -2.88 1.35
C PHE A 36 -8.01 -2.15 0.43
N ALA A 37 -6.84 -2.73 0.18
CA ALA A 37 -5.83 -2.18 -0.69
C ALA A 37 -6.33 -2.05 -2.14
N LEU A 38 -6.93 -3.12 -2.70
CA LEU A 38 -7.50 -3.07 -4.04
C LEU A 38 -8.67 -2.07 -4.14
N GLY A 39 -9.52 -2.00 -3.12
CA GLY A 39 -10.60 -1.01 -3.06
C GLY A 39 -10.10 0.44 -3.01
N LEU A 40 -9.08 0.69 -2.19
CA LEU A 40 -8.41 1.99 -2.09
C LEU A 40 -7.78 2.40 -3.42
N LEU A 41 -7.07 1.48 -4.09
CA LEU A 41 -6.49 1.72 -5.40
C LEU A 41 -7.55 2.09 -6.44
N VAL A 42 -8.66 1.35 -6.49
CA VAL A 42 -9.76 1.62 -7.42
C VAL A 42 -10.34 3.03 -7.24
N ASN A 43 -10.49 3.47 -5.99
CA ASN A 43 -10.96 4.82 -5.70
C ASN A 43 -9.89 5.91 -5.87
N SER A 44 -8.63 5.54 -6.11
CA SER A 44 -7.50 6.46 -6.27
C SER A 44 -7.02 6.59 -7.73
N LEU A 45 -7.79 6.09 -8.70
CA LEU A 45 -7.39 6.05 -10.12
C LEU A 45 -7.38 7.42 -10.81
N ASP A 46 -7.78 8.47 -10.12
CA ASP A 46 -7.52 9.85 -10.51
C ASP A 46 -6.11 10.33 -10.14
N LEU A 47 -5.44 9.69 -9.18
CA LEU A 47 -4.09 10.02 -8.71
C LEU A 47 -2.99 9.18 -9.37
N ILE A 48 -3.33 7.94 -9.74
CA ILE A 48 -2.40 6.96 -10.34
C ILE A 48 -2.95 6.40 -11.66
N ASP A 49 -2.07 5.81 -12.47
CA ASP A 49 -2.45 4.98 -13.61
C ASP A 49 -2.18 3.50 -13.26
N LEU A 50 -3.17 2.84 -12.65
CA LEU A 50 -3.08 1.40 -12.35
C LEU A 50 -3.21 0.59 -13.64
N ARG A 51 -2.10 0.01 -14.08
CA ARG A 51 -1.97 -0.67 -15.38
C ARG A 51 -2.27 -2.15 -15.31
N LEU A 52 -1.93 -2.78 -14.18
CA LEU A 52 -2.03 -4.22 -13.99
C LEU A 52 -2.21 -4.54 -12.51
N VAL A 53 -3.15 -5.45 -12.23
CA VAL A 53 -3.26 -6.17 -10.97
C VAL A 53 -2.70 -7.58 -11.18
N LEU A 54 -1.72 -7.96 -10.39
CA LEU A 54 -1.00 -9.23 -10.48
C LEU A 54 -1.21 -10.03 -9.18
N SER A 55 -1.39 -11.34 -9.28
CA SER A 55 -1.48 -12.22 -8.11
C SER A 55 -0.18 -12.97 -7.86
N THR A 56 0.41 -12.84 -6.67
CA THR A 56 1.52 -13.69 -6.21
C THR A 56 1.13 -14.33 -4.90
N SER A 57 0.80 -15.61 -4.90
CA SER A 57 0.31 -16.28 -3.69
C SER A 57 0.59 -17.78 -3.68
N GLU A 58 0.09 -18.51 -2.69
CA GLU A 58 0.10 -19.99 -2.73
C GLU A 58 -0.81 -20.53 -3.84
N GLN A 59 -1.89 -19.80 -4.17
CA GLN A 59 -2.88 -20.17 -5.18
C GLN A 59 -3.14 -18.98 -6.13
N PRO A 60 -2.16 -18.56 -6.95
CA PRO A 60 -2.23 -17.29 -7.68
C PRO A 60 -3.42 -17.23 -8.64
N SER A 61 -3.75 -18.32 -9.35
CA SER A 61 -4.94 -18.35 -10.22
C SER A 61 -6.26 -18.13 -9.46
N LEU A 62 -6.35 -18.56 -8.19
CA LEU A 62 -7.54 -18.34 -7.37
C LEU A 62 -7.56 -16.90 -6.83
N SER A 63 -6.43 -16.40 -6.33
CA SER A 63 -6.25 -14.99 -5.92
C SER A 63 -6.62 -14.02 -7.05
N ALA A 64 -6.14 -14.27 -8.28
CA ALA A 64 -6.48 -13.48 -9.46
C ALA A 64 -7.98 -13.48 -9.77
N LYS A 65 -8.67 -14.62 -9.59
CA LYS A 65 -10.13 -14.67 -9.72
C LYS A 65 -10.84 -13.83 -8.66
N CYS A 66 -10.38 -13.87 -7.42
CA CYS A 66 -10.93 -13.03 -6.35
C CYS A 66 -10.80 -11.54 -6.68
N MET A 67 -9.60 -11.11 -7.10
CA MET A 67 -9.34 -9.72 -7.47
C MET A 67 -10.18 -9.29 -8.66
N ALA A 68 -10.30 -10.13 -9.70
CA ALA A 68 -11.17 -9.86 -10.84
C ALA A 68 -12.65 -9.74 -10.43
N ALA A 69 -13.11 -10.59 -9.49
CA ALA A 69 -14.46 -10.52 -8.95
C ALA A 69 -14.70 -9.23 -8.13
N GLN A 70 -13.75 -8.80 -7.29
CA GLN A 70 -13.86 -7.52 -6.60
C GLN A 70 -13.88 -6.36 -7.59
N LEU A 71 -13.03 -6.38 -8.63
CA LEU A 71 -12.99 -5.34 -9.65
C LEU A 71 -14.30 -5.26 -10.44
N GLU A 72 -14.93 -6.39 -10.76
CA GLU A 72 -16.25 -6.40 -11.39
C GLU A 72 -17.33 -5.80 -10.48
N LEU A 73 -17.34 -6.16 -9.18
CA LEU A 73 -18.23 -5.57 -8.18
C LEU A 73 -17.97 -4.07 -7.96
N SER A 74 -16.73 -3.64 -8.18
CA SER A 74 -16.30 -2.24 -8.10
C SER A 74 -16.59 -1.46 -9.39
N GLU A 75 -17.29 -2.05 -10.35
CA GLU A 75 -17.58 -1.49 -11.68
C GLU A 75 -16.32 -1.13 -12.51
N ARG A 76 -15.20 -1.82 -12.25
CA ARG A 76 -13.91 -1.65 -12.93
C ARG A 76 -13.35 -2.93 -13.58
N PRO A 77 -14.15 -3.68 -14.37
CA PRO A 77 -13.64 -4.86 -15.11
C PRO A 77 -12.69 -4.51 -16.26
N ASP A 78 -12.48 -3.21 -16.52
CA ASP A 78 -11.51 -2.69 -17.49
C ASP A 78 -10.06 -2.84 -17.02
N ILE A 79 -9.83 -2.93 -15.71
CA ILE A 79 -8.48 -3.12 -15.15
C ILE A 79 -8.06 -4.57 -15.40
N GLU A 80 -6.87 -4.74 -15.98
CA GLU A 80 -6.35 -6.06 -16.30
C GLU A 80 -5.89 -6.77 -15.03
N VAL A 81 -6.25 -8.06 -14.93
CA VAL A 81 -5.83 -8.95 -13.85
C VAL A 81 -5.03 -10.10 -14.44
N ALA A 82 -3.86 -10.38 -13.89
CA ALA A 82 -3.00 -11.44 -14.35
C ALA A 82 -2.54 -12.37 -13.23
N VAL A 83 -2.25 -13.62 -13.61
CA VAL A 83 -1.72 -14.66 -12.74
C VAL A 83 -0.20 -14.56 -12.73
N GLY A 84 0.36 -14.24 -11.57
CA GLY A 84 1.80 -14.24 -11.32
C GLY A 84 2.34 -15.59 -10.85
N SER A 85 3.45 -15.53 -10.11
CA SER A 85 4.15 -16.69 -9.56
C SER A 85 3.41 -17.30 -8.36
N SER A 86 3.56 -18.61 -8.19
CA SER A 86 3.26 -19.26 -6.91
C SER A 86 4.45 -19.15 -5.97
N PHE A 87 4.21 -19.13 -4.65
CA PHE A 87 5.28 -19.26 -3.65
C PHE A 87 6.10 -20.55 -3.81
N PRO A 88 7.37 -20.57 -3.34
CA PRO A 88 8.24 -21.75 -3.41
C PRO A 88 7.68 -22.95 -2.61
N PRO A 89 8.29 -24.15 -2.70
CA PRO A 89 7.94 -25.29 -1.84
C PRO A 89 7.96 -24.92 -0.35
N HIS A 90 7.06 -25.50 0.47
CA HIS A 90 6.94 -25.13 1.89
C HIS A 90 8.23 -25.30 2.70
N GLU A 91 9.10 -26.25 2.33
CA GLU A 91 10.41 -26.46 2.96
C GLU A 91 11.40 -25.31 2.73
N GLU A 92 11.15 -24.46 1.74
CA GLU A 92 11.94 -23.25 1.43
C GLU A 92 11.33 -21.99 2.06
N ARG A 93 10.15 -22.10 2.67
CA ARG A 93 9.45 -20.99 3.32
C ARG A 93 9.85 -20.85 4.80
N GLY A 94 9.62 -19.66 5.35
CA GLY A 94 9.64 -19.38 6.77
C GLY A 94 8.23 -19.25 7.37
N SER A 95 8.18 -18.87 8.65
CA SER A 95 6.93 -18.47 9.31
C SER A 95 5.75 -19.45 9.25
N VAL A 96 4.55 -18.89 9.36
CA VAL A 96 3.25 -19.51 9.10
C VAL A 96 3.16 -20.07 7.67
N CYS A 97 3.90 -19.52 6.70
CA CYS A 97 3.94 -20.00 5.32
C CYS A 97 4.59 -21.40 5.18
N ALA A 98 5.52 -21.76 6.08
CA ALA A 98 6.13 -23.10 6.10
C ALA A 98 5.16 -24.20 6.57
N ILE A 99 4.03 -23.83 7.18
CA ILE A 99 3.05 -24.78 7.70
C ILE A 99 1.93 -24.96 6.67
N GLN A 100 1.98 -26.08 5.96
CA GLN A 100 1.00 -26.41 4.93
C GLN A 100 -0.44 -26.33 5.46
N GLY A 101 -1.27 -25.54 4.78
CA GLY A 101 -2.69 -25.35 5.09
C GLY A 101 -2.99 -24.42 6.27
N LEU A 102 -1.98 -23.87 6.97
CA LEU A 102 -2.22 -22.97 8.10
C LEU A 102 -2.77 -21.61 7.66
N MET A 103 -2.19 -21.01 6.63
CA MET A 103 -2.69 -19.73 6.07
C MET A 103 -4.14 -19.89 5.60
N GLY A 104 -4.42 -20.99 4.91
CA GLY A 104 -5.72 -21.28 4.31
C GLY A 104 -6.11 -20.28 3.24
N PHE A 105 -7.37 -20.34 2.81
CA PHE A 105 -7.93 -19.39 1.84
C PHE A 105 -9.40 -19.13 2.21
N ALA A 106 -9.63 -18.12 3.05
CA ALA A 106 -10.95 -17.86 3.64
C ALA A 106 -12.04 -17.56 2.59
N MET A 107 -11.64 -16.95 1.47
CA MET A 107 -12.55 -16.46 0.43
C MET A 107 -12.73 -17.44 -0.76
N GLU A 108 -12.14 -18.64 -0.70
CA GLU A 108 -12.11 -19.60 -1.83
C GLU A 108 -13.49 -19.88 -2.45
N PRO A 109 -14.56 -20.21 -1.67
CA PRO A 109 -15.85 -20.52 -2.25
C PRO A 109 -16.48 -19.37 -3.04
N GLU A 110 -16.22 -18.12 -2.64
CA GLU A 110 -16.70 -16.93 -3.32
C GLU A 110 -15.90 -16.66 -4.60
N CYS A 111 -14.59 -16.86 -4.57
CA CYS A 111 -13.73 -16.67 -5.73
C CYS A 111 -13.99 -17.72 -6.82
N GLU A 112 -14.30 -18.97 -6.46
CA GLU A 112 -14.63 -20.02 -7.42
C GLU A 112 -15.93 -19.75 -8.21
N LYS A 113 -16.84 -18.94 -7.64
CA LYS A 113 -18.12 -18.58 -8.29
C LYS A 113 -17.94 -17.57 -9.41
N TYR A 114 -16.80 -16.89 -9.49
CA TYR A 114 -16.55 -15.87 -10.49
C TYR A 114 -16.52 -16.45 -11.91
N ASP A 115 -17.41 -15.96 -12.77
CA ASP A 115 -17.57 -16.37 -14.16
C ASP A 115 -17.42 -15.20 -15.17
N GLY A 116 -16.90 -14.07 -14.70
CA GLY A 116 -16.62 -12.87 -15.49
C GLY A 116 -15.40 -12.98 -16.41
N LYS A 117 -14.74 -11.84 -16.69
CA LYS A 117 -13.52 -11.82 -17.52
C LYS A 117 -12.42 -12.65 -16.86
N PRO A 118 -11.90 -13.71 -17.51
CA PRO A 118 -10.87 -14.55 -16.92
C PRO A 118 -9.54 -13.78 -16.78
N PRO A 119 -8.77 -14.02 -15.70
CA PRO A 119 -7.42 -13.48 -15.57
C PRO A 119 -6.48 -13.93 -16.71
N ILE A 120 -5.45 -13.14 -16.94
CA ILE A 120 -4.37 -13.45 -17.90
C ILE A 120 -3.42 -14.46 -17.25
N GLU A 121 -3.40 -15.70 -17.75
CA GLU A 121 -2.65 -16.80 -17.12
C GLU A 121 -1.11 -16.66 -17.21
N ASN A 122 -0.58 -16.01 -18.25
CA ASN A 122 0.85 -15.78 -18.43
C ASN A 122 1.27 -14.38 -17.92
N GLY A 123 0.96 -14.08 -16.66
CA GLY A 123 1.05 -12.71 -16.14
C GLY A 123 2.44 -12.10 -16.16
N ILE A 124 3.51 -12.89 -15.92
CA ILE A 124 4.89 -12.37 -15.96
C ILE A 124 5.28 -11.92 -17.37
N GLU A 125 4.99 -12.73 -18.40
CA GLU A 125 5.23 -12.39 -19.80
C GLU A 125 4.39 -11.19 -20.24
N TYR A 126 3.10 -11.19 -19.86
CA TYR A 126 2.19 -10.08 -20.18
C TYR A 126 2.67 -8.76 -19.56
N MET A 127 3.05 -8.78 -18.29
CA MET A 127 3.60 -7.65 -17.56
C MET A 127 4.86 -7.12 -18.23
N ALA A 128 5.81 -8.00 -18.56
CA ALA A 128 7.04 -7.62 -19.23
C ALA A 128 6.77 -6.94 -20.58
N GLN A 129 5.92 -7.54 -21.42
CA GLN A 129 5.58 -6.98 -22.72
C GLN A 129 4.85 -5.62 -22.60
N MET A 130 3.94 -5.49 -21.63
CA MET A 130 3.25 -4.23 -21.34
C MET A 130 4.23 -3.11 -20.96
N ILE A 131 5.18 -3.41 -20.06
CA ILE A 131 6.22 -2.45 -19.65
C ILE A 131 7.09 -2.05 -20.84
N ILE A 132 7.58 -3.03 -21.62
CA ILE A 132 8.43 -2.79 -22.78
C ILE A 132 7.71 -1.95 -23.84
N ASP A 133 6.49 -2.32 -24.21
CA ASP A 133 5.72 -1.67 -25.26
C ASP A 133 5.26 -0.26 -24.91
N SER A 134 5.15 0.05 -23.60
CA SER A 134 4.82 1.41 -23.15
C SER A 134 5.86 2.45 -23.57
N GLY A 135 7.11 2.02 -23.78
CA GLY A 135 8.24 2.91 -24.04
C GLY A 135 8.66 3.76 -22.83
N ARG A 136 7.99 3.63 -21.69
CA ARG A 136 8.31 4.34 -20.43
C ARG A 136 9.44 3.63 -19.68
N ASP A 137 10.12 4.37 -18.82
CA ASP A 137 11.25 3.96 -17.97
C ASP A 137 11.09 4.41 -16.51
N ASP A 138 9.89 4.90 -16.16
CA ASP A 138 9.57 5.44 -14.85
C ASP A 138 8.53 4.60 -14.11
N TRP A 139 8.40 3.30 -14.40
CA TRP A 139 7.36 2.46 -13.79
C TRP A 139 7.50 2.34 -12.28
N TRP A 140 6.37 2.27 -11.58
CA TRP A 140 6.32 1.94 -10.16
C TRP A 140 5.76 0.53 -9.99
N TYR A 141 6.37 -0.23 -9.07
CA TYR A 141 5.93 -1.56 -8.69
C TYR A 141 5.56 -1.53 -7.20
N LEU A 142 4.28 -1.71 -6.91
CA LEU A 142 3.77 -1.85 -5.55
C LEU A 142 3.49 -3.34 -5.31
N VAL A 143 4.25 -3.95 -4.41
CA VAL A 143 4.06 -5.33 -3.99
C VAL A 143 3.63 -5.37 -2.54
N VAL A 144 2.48 -6.00 -2.30
CA VAL A 144 1.91 -6.20 -0.97
C VAL A 144 1.72 -7.68 -0.63
N GLY A 145 2.16 -8.57 -1.52
CA GLY A 145 2.36 -9.99 -1.26
C GLY A 145 3.83 -10.39 -1.22
N GLY A 146 4.11 -11.69 -1.34
CA GLY A 146 5.48 -12.20 -1.53
C GLY A 146 6.10 -11.77 -2.87
N GLN A 147 7.43 -11.65 -2.95
CA GLN A 147 8.12 -11.04 -4.11
C GLN A 147 8.46 -12.02 -5.25
N SER A 148 7.85 -13.21 -5.27
CA SER A 148 8.16 -14.28 -6.25
C SER A 148 7.88 -13.88 -7.71
N SER A 149 6.88 -13.04 -7.97
CA SER A 149 6.62 -12.53 -9.34
C SER A 149 7.63 -11.50 -9.79
N LEU A 150 8.03 -10.58 -8.90
CA LEU A 150 9.06 -9.60 -9.19
C LEU A 150 10.41 -10.29 -9.45
N ARG A 151 10.77 -11.30 -8.64
CA ARG A 151 11.92 -12.17 -8.93
C ARG A 151 11.82 -12.81 -10.31
N ALA A 152 10.67 -13.42 -10.64
CA ALA A 152 10.47 -14.04 -11.94
C ALA A 152 10.60 -13.04 -13.11
N LEU A 153 10.11 -11.80 -12.94
CA LEU A 153 10.29 -10.73 -13.91
C LEU A 153 11.77 -10.40 -14.12
N ILE A 154 12.54 -10.21 -13.03
CA ILE A 154 13.97 -9.91 -13.09
C ILE A 154 14.76 -11.04 -13.76
N GLU A 155 14.48 -12.30 -13.41
CA GLU A 155 15.20 -13.46 -13.95
C GLU A 155 14.89 -13.69 -15.45
N GLN A 156 13.62 -13.49 -15.86
CA GLN A 156 13.16 -13.88 -17.20
C GLN A 156 13.13 -12.73 -18.20
N TYR A 157 12.92 -11.50 -17.73
CA TYR A 157 12.76 -10.28 -18.53
C TYR A 157 13.47 -9.07 -17.87
N PRO A 158 14.79 -9.14 -17.65
CA PRO A 158 15.54 -8.08 -16.98
C PRO A 158 15.38 -6.71 -17.68
N GLU A 159 15.20 -6.68 -19.01
CA GLU A 159 14.97 -5.46 -19.77
C GLU A 159 13.64 -4.76 -19.46
N ALA A 160 12.66 -5.50 -18.93
CA ALA A 160 11.42 -4.94 -18.42
C ALA A 160 11.59 -4.49 -16.96
N ALA A 161 12.28 -5.29 -16.14
CA ALA A 161 12.56 -4.94 -14.75
C ALA A 161 13.38 -3.64 -14.62
N GLU A 162 14.36 -3.42 -15.51
CA GLU A 162 15.16 -2.19 -15.59
C GLU A 162 14.34 -0.91 -15.88
N LYS A 163 13.06 -1.04 -16.29
CA LYS A 163 12.16 0.10 -16.52
C LYS A 163 11.36 0.50 -15.29
N ILE A 164 11.50 -0.25 -14.20
CA ILE A 164 10.91 0.07 -12.91
C ILE A 164 11.88 1.01 -12.19
N SER A 165 11.44 2.22 -11.90
CA SER A 165 12.23 3.21 -11.16
C SER A 165 12.05 3.08 -9.65
N THR A 166 10.83 2.74 -9.22
CA THR A 166 10.45 2.77 -7.81
C THR A 166 9.75 1.47 -7.40
N LEU A 167 10.22 0.90 -6.30
CA LEU A 167 9.67 -0.27 -5.67
C LEU A 167 9.10 0.12 -4.30
N VAL A 168 7.85 -0.24 -4.04
CA VAL A 168 7.20 -0.10 -2.73
C VAL A 168 6.74 -1.48 -2.28
N ILE A 169 7.17 -1.90 -1.09
CA ILE A 169 6.99 -3.27 -0.58
C ILE A 169 6.31 -3.20 0.78
N MET A 170 5.12 -3.78 0.94
CA MET A 170 4.59 -4.12 2.26
C MET A 170 5.22 -5.44 2.71
N ALA A 171 6.24 -5.35 3.58
CA ALA A 171 6.92 -6.53 4.08
C ALA A 171 7.83 -6.22 5.27
N GLY A 172 8.18 -7.27 6.02
CA GLY A 172 9.20 -7.25 7.05
C GLY A 172 8.78 -6.68 8.41
N ASN A 173 9.64 -6.89 9.39
CA ASN A 173 9.49 -6.39 10.75
C ASN A 173 10.85 -6.08 11.38
N PHE A 174 11.17 -4.81 11.49
CA PHE A 174 12.45 -4.32 12.00
C PHE A 174 12.38 -3.78 13.43
N CYS A 175 11.19 -3.77 14.04
CA CYS A 175 10.96 -3.19 15.37
C CYS A 175 10.69 -4.28 16.41
N ALA A 176 10.84 -3.93 17.69
CA ALA A 176 10.57 -4.77 18.85
C ALA A 176 9.69 -4.04 19.88
N ASP A 177 9.17 -4.80 20.85
CA ASP A 177 8.37 -4.29 21.98
C ASP A 177 7.03 -3.63 21.60
N PHE A 178 6.41 -4.13 20.53
CA PHE A 178 5.04 -3.81 20.13
C PHE A 178 4.30 -5.09 19.69
N GLU A 179 2.97 -5.03 19.62
CA GLU A 179 2.16 -6.17 19.18
C GLU A 179 1.62 -5.94 17.75
N PRO A 180 2.29 -6.43 16.69
CA PRO A 180 1.79 -6.31 15.31
C PRO A 180 0.49 -7.08 15.09
N TYR A 181 0.32 -8.20 15.81
CA TYR A 181 -0.85 -9.06 15.72
C TYR A 181 -1.42 -9.34 17.11
N PRO A 182 -2.70 -9.69 17.25
CA PRO A 182 -3.32 -9.97 18.54
C PRO A 182 -2.56 -11.03 19.35
N GLY A 183 -1.94 -10.61 20.47
CA GLY A 183 -1.23 -11.52 21.37
C GLY A 183 0.14 -12.00 20.86
N VAL A 184 0.68 -11.39 19.81
CA VAL A 184 2.02 -11.66 19.29
C VAL A 184 2.90 -10.45 19.57
N MET A 185 3.96 -10.61 20.36
CA MET A 185 4.92 -9.56 20.67
C MET A 185 6.08 -9.60 19.69
N ALA A 186 6.44 -8.47 19.10
CA ALA A 186 7.64 -8.32 18.26
C ALA A 186 8.92 -8.42 19.10
N PRO A 187 10.04 -8.95 18.55
CA PRO A 187 10.26 -9.25 17.13
C PRO A 187 9.57 -10.54 16.67
N THR A 188 8.96 -10.47 15.49
CA THR A 188 8.40 -11.62 14.76
C THR A 188 8.73 -11.45 13.29
N ASP A 189 8.83 -12.57 12.58
CA ASP A 189 8.77 -12.59 11.12
C ASP A 189 7.43 -12.07 10.60
N GLU A 190 7.44 -11.60 9.36
CA GLU A 190 6.30 -11.08 8.62
C GLU A 190 5.96 -12.07 7.48
N THR A 191 4.67 -12.19 7.13
CA THR A 191 4.16 -13.27 6.26
C THR A 191 4.68 -13.21 4.83
N ASN A 192 4.74 -12.04 4.20
CA ASN A 192 5.22 -11.86 2.84
C ASN A 192 6.68 -12.27 2.70
N ILE A 193 7.54 -11.87 3.65
CA ILE A 193 8.91 -12.40 3.74
C ILE A 193 8.88 -13.90 4.07
N GLY A 194 8.01 -14.33 4.98
CA GLY A 194 7.76 -15.72 5.36
C GLY A 194 7.55 -16.64 4.16
N CYS A 195 6.80 -16.17 3.18
CA CYS A 195 6.37 -16.98 2.05
C CYS A 195 7.45 -17.14 0.98
N ASP A 196 8.38 -16.19 0.83
CA ASP A 196 9.53 -16.33 -0.08
C ASP A 196 10.72 -15.41 0.32
N PRO A 197 11.48 -15.77 1.37
CA PRO A 197 12.59 -14.94 1.83
C PRO A 197 13.72 -14.85 0.80
N ALA A 198 13.91 -15.89 0.00
CA ALA A 198 14.91 -15.92 -1.07
C ALA A 198 14.55 -14.94 -2.20
N ALA A 199 13.28 -14.82 -2.58
CA ALA A 199 12.86 -13.77 -3.51
C ALA A 199 13.04 -12.37 -2.92
N ALA A 200 12.74 -12.18 -1.63
CA ALA A 200 12.94 -10.90 -0.95
C ALA A 200 14.42 -10.45 -0.98
N ASN A 201 15.35 -11.36 -0.69
CA ASN A 201 16.80 -11.09 -0.81
C ASN A 201 17.19 -10.84 -2.27
N PHE A 202 16.70 -11.65 -3.21
CA PHE A 202 17.04 -11.57 -4.62
C PHE A 202 16.66 -10.22 -5.27
N VAL A 203 15.48 -9.68 -4.96
CA VAL A 203 15.03 -8.39 -5.52
C VAL A 203 15.80 -7.19 -4.96
N LEU A 204 16.50 -7.38 -3.83
CA LEU A 204 17.33 -6.36 -3.18
C LEU A 204 18.82 -6.47 -3.50
N ASP A 205 19.23 -7.48 -4.26
CA ASP A 205 20.62 -7.63 -4.70
C ASP A 205 20.89 -6.71 -5.90
N ALA A 206 21.72 -5.68 -5.70
CA ALA A 206 22.14 -4.76 -6.75
C ALA A 206 22.94 -5.43 -7.88
N ASN A 207 23.39 -6.68 -7.73
CA ASN A 207 23.95 -7.45 -8.84
C ASN A 207 22.89 -7.87 -9.88
N ASN A 208 21.61 -7.88 -9.50
CA ASN A 208 20.50 -8.24 -10.38
C ASN A 208 19.96 -7.00 -11.10
N VAL A 209 19.07 -6.25 -10.44
CA VAL A 209 18.52 -4.97 -10.91
C VAL A 209 18.56 -4.01 -9.74
N GLN A 210 19.05 -2.80 -9.97
CA GLN A 210 19.05 -1.72 -8.99
C GLN A 210 17.95 -0.73 -9.33
N PHE A 211 16.99 -0.57 -8.42
CA PHE A 211 15.93 0.44 -8.54
C PHE A 211 16.43 1.80 -8.02
N ASP A 212 15.90 2.90 -8.57
CA ASP A 212 16.28 4.25 -8.12
C ASP A 212 15.78 4.53 -6.70
N ASN A 213 14.59 4.00 -6.36
CA ASN A 213 14.01 4.12 -5.03
C ASN A 213 13.40 2.79 -4.57
N VAL A 214 13.70 2.41 -3.32
CA VAL A 214 13.10 1.25 -2.66
C VAL A 214 12.53 1.68 -1.32
N TYR A 215 11.23 1.41 -1.13
CA TYR A 215 10.49 1.71 0.08
C TYR A 215 9.94 0.43 0.70
N TYR A 216 10.25 0.19 1.98
CA TYR A 216 9.65 -0.88 2.77
C TYR A 216 8.61 -0.31 3.73
N VAL A 217 7.48 -0.98 3.82
CA VAL A 217 6.33 -0.65 4.69
C VAL A 217 6.09 -1.84 5.61
N PRO A 218 6.88 -1.96 6.71
CA PRO A 218 6.80 -3.09 7.63
C PRO A 218 5.57 -3.04 8.53
N VAL A 219 5.28 -4.16 9.19
CA VAL A 219 4.08 -4.36 10.04
C VAL A 219 3.86 -3.31 11.15
N VAL A 220 4.90 -2.57 11.53
CA VAL A 220 4.86 -1.58 12.62
C VAL A 220 3.97 -0.36 12.31
N VAL A 221 3.73 -0.05 11.03
CA VAL A 221 2.89 1.11 10.64
C VAL A 221 1.40 0.81 10.67
N ALA A 222 1.03 -0.48 10.71
CA ALA A 222 -0.35 -0.90 10.59
C ALA A 222 -1.15 -0.64 11.85
N ASP A 223 -2.38 -0.23 11.64
CA ASP A 223 -3.43 -0.03 12.63
C ASP A 223 -4.79 -0.22 11.94
N HIS A 224 -5.81 -0.46 12.74
CA HIS A 224 -7.18 -0.59 12.28
C HIS A 224 -7.82 0.78 12.01
N ILE A 225 -8.80 0.81 11.09
CA ILE A 225 -9.68 1.94 10.87
C ILE A 225 -10.91 1.72 11.77
N GLY A 226 -11.10 2.61 12.73
CA GLY A 226 -12.23 2.56 13.66
C GLY A 226 -12.99 3.88 13.74
N GLY A 227 -14.02 3.92 14.59
CA GLY A 227 -14.66 5.18 14.98
C GLY A 227 -15.33 5.92 13.82
N GLU A 228 -15.00 7.22 13.68
CA GLU A 228 -15.60 8.07 12.64
C GLU A 228 -15.01 7.78 11.25
N ASP A 229 -13.73 7.44 11.16
CA ASP A 229 -13.07 7.13 9.89
C ASP A 229 -13.71 5.90 9.24
N TYR A 230 -13.97 4.85 10.03
CA TYR A 230 -14.68 3.67 9.51
C TYR A 230 -16.11 3.98 9.05
N LYS A 231 -16.78 4.95 9.69
CA LYS A 231 -18.11 5.39 9.24
C LYS A 231 -18.06 6.13 7.91
N ILE A 232 -17.06 6.97 7.68
CA ILE A 232 -16.86 7.65 6.39
C ILE A 232 -16.83 6.62 5.26
N PHE A 233 -16.04 5.57 5.43
CA PHE A 233 -15.95 4.45 4.49
C PHE A 233 -17.27 3.69 4.36
N THR A 234 -17.88 3.25 5.46
CA THR A 234 -19.07 2.37 5.42
C THR A 234 -20.32 3.08 4.93
N GLU A 235 -20.52 4.37 5.23
CA GLU A 235 -21.64 5.16 4.70
C GLU A 235 -21.56 5.33 3.18
N ALA A 236 -20.34 5.39 2.63
CA ALA A 236 -20.14 5.51 1.19
C ALA A 236 -20.57 4.26 0.41
N THR A 237 -20.70 3.10 1.05
CA THR A 237 -21.09 1.82 0.41
C THR A 237 -22.45 1.87 -0.28
N GLU A 238 -23.34 2.78 0.12
CA GLU A 238 -24.64 2.97 -0.56
C GLU A 238 -24.50 3.64 -1.94
N SER A 239 -23.37 4.30 -2.22
CA SER A 239 -23.19 5.16 -3.39
C SER A 239 -21.88 4.96 -4.15
N ASN A 240 -20.91 4.23 -3.58
CA ASN A 240 -19.62 3.92 -4.18
C ASN A 240 -19.46 2.39 -4.30
N ALA A 241 -19.33 1.91 -5.54
CA ALA A 241 -19.25 0.48 -5.85
C ALA A 241 -18.00 -0.18 -5.27
N ALA A 242 -16.84 0.49 -5.31
CA ALA A 242 -15.59 -0.04 -4.78
C ALA A 242 -15.64 -0.16 -3.24
N ALA A 243 -16.14 0.86 -2.55
CA ALA A 243 -16.36 0.82 -1.10
C ALA A 243 -17.30 -0.33 -0.71
N ASN A 244 -18.40 -0.48 -1.44
CA ASN A 244 -19.36 -1.57 -1.24
C ASN A 244 -18.73 -2.94 -1.47
N ALA A 245 -17.97 -3.12 -2.55
CA ALA A 245 -17.27 -4.36 -2.86
C ALA A 245 -16.27 -4.72 -1.74
N THR A 246 -15.47 -3.76 -1.28
CA THR A 246 -14.53 -3.96 -0.18
C THR A 246 -15.24 -4.41 1.10
N LEU A 247 -16.31 -3.73 1.52
CA LEU A 247 -17.06 -4.14 2.72
C LEU A 247 -17.71 -5.52 2.56
N GLN A 248 -18.22 -5.83 1.37
CA GLN A 248 -18.82 -7.13 1.07
C GLN A 248 -17.80 -8.26 1.24
N TRP A 249 -16.62 -8.12 0.65
CA TRP A 249 -15.54 -9.11 0.78
C TRP A 249 -15.01 -9.22 2.20
N TYR A 250 -14.91 -8.10 2.93
CA TYR A 250 -14.53 -8.15 4.34
C TYR A 250 -15.54 -8.95 5.18
N LYS A 251 -16.85 -8.79 4.94
CA LYS A 251 -17.89 -9.58 5.61
C LYS A 251 -17.80 -11.07 5.29
N ILE A 252 -17.54 -11.42 4.03
CA ILE A 252 -17.31 -12.82 3.60
C ILE A 252 -16.11 -13.41 4.34
N TRP A 253 -14.97 -12.71 4.32
CA TRP A 253 -13.75 -13.15 5.00
C TRP A 253 -13.97 -13.32 6.50
N SER A 254 -14.66 -12.37 7.14
CA SER A 254 -14.95 -12.41 8.58
C SER A 254 -15.86 -13.59 8.93
N GLU A 255 -16.90 -13.87 8.14
CA GLU A 255 -17.78 -15.02 8.35
C GLU A 255 -17.00 -16.35 8.22
N ALA A 256 -16.17 -16.47 7.18
CA ALA A 256 -15.36 -17.66 6.94
C ALA A 256 -14.33 -17.89 8.08
N GLY A 257 -13.58 -16.85 8.46
CA GLY A 257 -12.61 -16.91 9.55
C GLY A 257 -13.25 -17.26 10.90
N ARG A 258 -14.42 -16.70 11.21
CA ARG A 258 -15.17 -17.01 12.44
C ARG A 258 -15.69 -18.46 12.44
N ALA A 259 -15.99 -19.04 11.28
CA ALA A 259 -16.55 -20.37 11.15
C ALA A 259 -15.51 -21.50 11.24
N ASP A 260 -14.23 -21.22 10.98
CA ASP A 260 -13.17 -22.22 10.95
C ASP A 260 -11.99 -21.85 11.88
N GLU A 261 -11.95 -22.50 13.04
CA GLU A 261 -10.88 -22.34 14.05
C GLU A 261 -9.50 -22.82 13.57
N SER A 262 -9.40 -23.53 12.45
CA SER A 262 -8.14 -24.02 11.90
C SER A 262 -7.40 -23.00 11.04
N LEU A 263 -8.10 -21.95 10.57
CA LEU A 263 -7.50 -20.88 9.78
C LEU A 263 -6.67 -19.96 10.66
N LEU A 264 -5.49 -19.55 10.17
CA LEU A 264 -4.62 -18.58 10.83
C LEU A 264 -5.38 -17.29 11.23
N ILE A 265 -6.28 -16.85 10.36
CA ILE A 265 -7.06 -15.63 10.52
C ILE A 265 -8.16 -15.71 11.58
N HIS A 266 -8.43 -16.88 12.17
CA HIS A 266 -9.57 -17.07 13.07
C HIS A 266 -9.54 -16.08 14.26
N ALA A 267 -8.37 -15.96 14.91
CA ALA A 267 -8.22 -15.06 16.05
C ALA A 267 -8.48 -13.59 15.68
N GLU A 268 -8.09 -13.20 14.47
CA GLU A 268 -8.31 -11.85 13.94
C GLU A 268 -9.77 -11.61 13.59
N ALA A 269 -10.41 -12.54 12.86
CA ALA A 269 -11.81 -12.49 12.51
C ALA A 269 -12.75 -12.48 13.75
N MET A 270 -12.30 -13.09 14.85
CA MET A 270 -12.99 -13.04 16.15
C MET A 270 -12.75 -11.75 16.92
N LYS A 271 -11.63 -11.06 16.68
CA LYS A 271 -11.27 -9.81 17.38
C LYS A 271 -11.98 -8.59 16.79
N TYR A 272 -12.02 -8.48 15.47
CA TYR A 272 -12.55 -7.31 14.77
C TYR A 272 -13.94 -7.58 14.21
N ASP A 273 -14.81 -6.56 14.24
CA ASP A 273 -16.19 -6.66 13.75
C ASP A 273 -16.41 -5.78 12.52
N PRO A 274 -16.70 -6.37 11.33
CA PRO A 274 -16.86 -5.61 10.09
C PRO A 274 -18.03 -4.61 10.11
N ASP A 275 -18.91 -4.65 11.10
CA ASP A 275 -19.95 -3.64 11.27
C ASP A 275 -19.46 -2.38 12.01
N THR A 276 -18.27 -2.39 12.63
CA THR A 276 -17.79 -1.28 13.45
C THR A 276 -16.34 -0.83 13.21
N GLU A 277 -15.49 -1.69 12.67
CA GLU A 277 -14.07 -1.42 12.44
C GLU A 277 -13.48 -2.35 11.37
N SER A 278 -12.31 -1.99 10.84
CA SER A 278 -11.49 -2.89 10.02
C SER A 278 -10.56 -3.75 10.88
N THR A 279 -9.86 -4.70 10.26
CA THR A 279 -8.61 -5.26 10.81
C THR A 279 -7.48 -4.23 10.73
N PRO A 280 -6.28 -4.45 11.31
CA PRO A 280 -5.11 -3.65 10.98
C PRO A 280 -4.86 -3.66 9.49
N GLN A 281 -4.58 -2.48 8.93
CA GLN A 281 -4.41 -2.28 7.50
C GLN A 281 -2.92 -2.22 7.20
N PHE A 282 -2.32 -3.33 6.75
CA PHE A 282 -0.91 -3.36 6.39
C PHE A 282 -0.74 -2.86 4.95
N ASP A 283 -1.41 -3.50 4.00
CA ASP A 283 -1.30 -3.18 2.57
C ASP A 283 -1.79 -1.78 2.19
N PRO A 284 -2.93 -1.28 2.73
CA PRO A 284 -3.39 0.07 2.43
C PRO A 284 -2.42 1.16 2.86
N VAL A 285 -1.60 0.94 3.90
CA VAL A 285 -0.59 1.93 4.29
C VAL A 285 0.52 2.04 3.24
N ALA A 286 0.86 0.95 2.54
CA ALA A 286 1.80 1.00 1.42
C ALA A 286 1.25 1.81 0.25
N ILE A 287 -0.06 1.71 -0.02
CA ILE A 287 -0.73 2.56 -1.01
C ILE A 287 -0.74 4.02 -0.56
N MET A 288 -1.03 4.30 0.72
CA MET A 288 -0.97 5.66 1.23
C MET A 288 0.42 6.27 1.08
N LEU A 289 1.49 5.50 1.30
CA LEU A 289 2.86 5.94 1.01
C LEU A 289 3.06 6.24 -0.48
N VAL A 290 2.58 5.39 -1.38
CA VAL A 290 2.63 5.66 -2.84
C VAL A 290 1.95 6.99 -3.17
N LEU A 291 0.75 7.22 -2.64
CA LEU A 291 -0.03 8.43 -2.91
C LEU A 291 0.66 9.68 -2.35
N GLU A 292 1.24 9.61 -1.15
CA GLU A 292 2.00 10.72 -0.57
C GLU A 292 3.28 11.03 -1.35
N LEU A 293 4.02 10.01 -1.80
CA LEU A 293 5.24 10.20 -2.59
C LEU A 293 4.97 10.86 -3.95
N LEU A 294 3.77 10.66 -4.50
CA LEU A 294 3.33 11.28 -5.75
C LEU A 294 2.72 12.67 -5.55
N ALA A 295 2.34 13.03 -4.33
CA ALA A 295 1.71 14.28 -4.01
C ALA A 295 2.74 15.32 -3.52
N ASP A 296 3.02 16.33 -4.36
CA ASP A 296 3.90 17.46 -4.01
C ASP A 296 3.42 18.28 -2.79
N THR A 297 2.17 18.10 -2.37
CA THR A 297 1.50 18.91 -1.34
C THR A 297 1.53 18.30 0.06
N CYS A 298 1.94 17.04 0.18
CA CYS A 298 1.97 16.36 1.46
C CYS A 298 3.21 16.75 2.25
N ASP A 299 3.03 17.24 3.48
CA ASP A 299 4.11 17.20 4.45
C ASP A 299 4.53 15.74 4.66
N GLU A 300 5.80 15.47 4.99
CA GLU A 300 6.27 14.12 5.31
C GLU A 300 5.55 13.59 6.57
N ARG A 301 4.42 12.89 6.42
CA ARG A 301 3.63 12.37 7.55
C ARG A 301 4.11 11.00 8.00
N ILE A 302 4.44 10.14 7.04
CA ILE A 302 5.03 8.82 7.29
C ILE A 302 6.53 8.98 7.62
N SER A 303 6.99 8.30 8.67
CA SER A 303 8.38 8.38 9.13
C SER A 303 9.27 7.41 8.36
N LEU A 304 9.81 7.87 7.23
CA LEU A 304 10.81 7.14 6.45
C LEU A 304 12.21 7.26 7.08
N ILE A 305 12.82 6.12 7.38
CA ILE A 305 14.18 6.00 7.92
C ILE A 305 15.05 5.27 6.90
N GLU A 306 16.21 5.82 6.58
CA GLU A 306 17.16 5.18 5.67
C GLU A 306 17.96 4.09 6.40
N PHE A 307 18.05 2.93 5.76
CA PHE A 307 18.85 1.78 6.19
C PHE A 307 19.96 1.58 5.16
N ASP A 308 21.16 1.20 5.60
CA ASP A 308 22.27 0.91 4.67
C ASP A 308 21.99 -0.35 3.84
N GLY A 309 21.28 -1.31 4.44
CA GLY A 309 20.84 -2.54 3.80
C GLY A 309 19.86 -3.31 4.69
N ILE A 310 19.09 -4.21 4.06
CA ILE A 310 18.21 -5.16 4.73
C ILE A 310 18.44 -6.55 4.14
N HIS A 311 18.25 -7.58 4.96
CA HIS A 311 18.39 -8.98 4.57
C HIS A 311 17.37 -9.81 5.34
N PHE A 312 17.08 -11.02 4.87
CA PHE A 312 16.15 -11.94 5.51
C PHE A 312 16.78 -13.32 5.67
N PHE A 313 16.65 -13.93 6.85
CA PHE A 313 17.11 -15.30 7.01
C PHE A 313 16.37 -16.25 6.07
N GLU A 314 17.10 -17.11 5.38
CA GLU A 314 16.55 -18.07 4.43
C GLU A 314 16.34 -19.45 5.06
N ALA A 315 15.41 -20.22 4.49
CA ALA A 315 15.24 -21.59 4.93
C ALA A 315 16.50 -22.42 4.63
N GLY A 316 16.99 -23.12 5.66
CA GLY A 316 18.18 -23.98 5.55
C GLY A 316 19.49 -23.36 6.02
N GLU A 317 19.49 -22.09 6.44
CA GLU A 317 20.66 -21.47 7.07
C GLU A 317 21.00 -22.08 8.44
N ASP A 318 22.28 -22.06 8.78
CA ASP A 318 22.80 -22.65 10.02
C ASP A 318 22.34 -21.84 11.26
N GLY A 319 21.86 -22.55 12.28
CA GLY A 319 21.51 -21.94 13.57
C GLY A 319 20.06 -21.46 13.69
N LEU A 320 19.26 -21.61 12.64
CA LEU A 320 17.82 -21.33 12.67
C LEU A 320 17.05 -22.38 13.49
N LYS A 321 16.03 -21.92 14.21
CA LYS A 321 15.13 -22.77 15.01
C LYS A 321 13.82 -23.04 14.26
N PRO A 322 13.08 -24.11 14.62
CA PRO A 322 11.74 -24.34 14.09
C PRO A 322 10.76 -23.27 14.54
N PHE A 323 9.75 -22.96 13.71
CA PHE A 323 8.60 -22.18 14.15
C PHE A 323 7.91 -22.85 15.36
N PRO A 324 7.54 -22.11 16.43
CA PRO A 324 7.53 -20.66 16.57
C PRO A 324 8.75 -20.08 17.32
N GLU A 325 9.87 -20.79 17.40
CA GLU A 325 11.09 -20.31 18.06
C GLU A 325 11.88 -19.34 17.17
N ALA A 326 12.70 -18.47 17.79
CA ALA A 326 13.50 -17.46 17.10
C ALA A 326 15.00 -17.55 17.47
N PRO A 327 15.94 -17.16 16.57
CA PRO A 327 15.68 -16.76 15.18
C PRO A 327 15.29 -17.96 14.30
N ARG A 328 14.53 -17.70 13.24
CA ARG A 328 14.06 -18.68 12.24
C ARG A 328 14.09 -18.03 10.85
N SER A 329 13.80 -18.81 9.81
CA SER A 329 13.64 -18.28 8.45
C SER A 329 12.61 -17.15 8.43
N ALA A 330 12.83 -16.17 7.56
CA ALA A 330 12.09 -14.93 7.35
C ALA A 330 12.21 -13.81 8.40
N PHE A 331 13.13 -13.95 9.37
CA PHE A 331 13.44 -12.84 10.27
C PHE A 331 14.15 -11.71 9.51
N SER A 332 13.67 -10.48 9.69
CA SER A 332 14.24 -9.29 9.08
C SER A 332 15.51 -8.84 9.82
N LEU A 333 16.55 -8.59 9.05
CA LEU A 333 17.86 -8.14 9.49
C LEU A 333 18.14 -6.76 8.86
N HIS A 334 18.90 -5.92 9.56
CA HIS A 334 19.21 -4.57 9.10
C HIS A 334 20.65 -4.15 9.38
N THR A 335 21.09 -3.11 8.69
CA THR A 335 22.33 -2.35 8.97
C THR A 335 22.09 -0.85 8.79
N GLY A 336 22.95 -0.01 9.37
CA GLY A 336 22.96 1.44 9.09
C GLY A 336 21.89 2.30 9.76
N VAL A 337 21.08 1.75 10.67
CA VAL A 337 19.91 2.47 11.22
C VAL A 337 20.30 3.51 12.29
N ASP A 338 19.84 4.75 12.13
CA ASP A 338 19.89 5.78 13.17
C ASP A 338 18.79 5.56 14.23
N GLN A 339 19.15 4.87 15.32
CA GLN A 339 18.24 4.59 16.43
C GLN A 339 17.71 5.84 17.14
N SER A 340 18.34 7.02 16.96
CA SER A 340 17.85 8.26 17.55
C SER A 340 16.68 8.89 16.80
N ALA A 341 16.40 8.40 15.58
CA ALA A 341 15.35 8.89 14.70
C ALA A 341 14.08 8.01 14.71
N LEU A 342 14.00 7.00 15.59
CA LEU A 342 12.85 6.09 15.63
C LEU A 342 11.56 6.80 16.07
N PRO A 343 10.44 6.57 15.37
CA PRO A 343 9.14 7.10 15.76
C PRO A 343 8.53 6.32 16.93
N ALA A 344 7.42 6.81 17.49
CA ALA A 344 6.80 6.21 18.68
C ALA A 344 6.28 4.78 18.44
N GLU A 345 5.86 4.48 17.22
CA GLU A 345 5.37 3.15 16.81
C GLU A 345 6.46 2.09 16.79
N CYS A 346 7.74 2.49 16.68
CA CYS A 346 8.91 1.62 16.74
C CYS A 346 9.73 1.92 18.01
N PRO A 347 9.31 1.43 19.19
CA PRO A 347 9.99 1.75 20.45
C PRO A 347 11.46 1.36 20.46
N ASN A 348 11.78 0.23 19.83
CA ASN A 348 13.13 -0.28 19.68
C ASN A 348 13.28 -0.90 18.29
N ILE A 349 14.46 -0.72 17.68
CA ILE A 349 14.88 -1.52 16.53
C ILE A 349 15.31 -2.91 17.02
N THR A 350 15.11 -3.96 16.23
CA THR A 350 15.59 -5.30 16.60
C THR A 350 17.11 -5.35 16.72
N GLU A 351 17.62 -6.29 17.52
CA GLU A 351 19.07 -6.58 17.60
C GLU A 351 19.58 -7.41 16.41
N PHE A 352 18.71 -7.80 15.49
CA PHE A 352 19.02 -8.67 14.36
C PHE A 352 19.67 -7.85 13.23
N VAL A 353 20.98 -8.00 13.13
CA VAL A 353 21.81 -7.39 12.08
C VAL A 353 22.50 -8.49 11.29
N PHE A 354 22.88 -8.19 10.06
CA PHE A 354 23.69 -9.07 9.23
C PHE A 354 25.05 -8.39 8.93
N ASP A 355 26.04 -9.15 8.46
CA ASP A 355 27.35 -8.62 8.06
C ASP A 355 27.44 -8.57 6.53
N PRO A 356 27.46 -7.36 5.92
CA PRO A 356 27.53 -7.17 4.47
C PRO A 356 28.75 -7.83 3.80
N GLU A 357 29.83 -8.10 4.55
CA GLU A 357 31.01 -8.79 3.98
C GLU A 357 30.80 -10.30 3.84
N SER A 358 29.77 -10.84 4.49
CA SER A 358 29.46 -12.27 4.57
C SER A 358 28.15 -12.67 3.91
N THR A 359 27.29 -11.70 3.58
CA THR A 359 26.09 -11.89 2.77
C THR A 359 26.47 -11.97 1.28
N PRO A 360 25.83 -12.85 0.49
CA PRO A 360 26.13 -12.98 -0.94
C PRO A 360 25.58 -11.83 -1.79
N GLU A 361 24.51 -11.16 -1.34
CA GLU A 361 23.87 -10.05 -2.05
C GLU A 361 24.69 -8.76 -1.98
N LEU A 362 24.65 -7.95 -3.04
CA LEU A 362 25.16 -6.58 -3.01
C LEU A 362 24.07 -5.63 -2.54
N GLU A 363 24.21 -5.16 -1.30
CA GLU A 363 23.24 -4.25 -0.70
C GLU A 363 23.34 -2.82 -1.22
N TYR A 364 22.22 -2.11 -1.10
CA TYR A 364 22.12 -0.68 -1.31
C TYR A 364 21.05 -0.06 -0.39
N PRO A 365 21.09 1.27 -0.18
CA PRO A 365 20.21 1.90 0.78
C PRO A 365 18.72 1.75 0.43
N VAL A 366 17.92 1.48 1.47
CA VAL A 366 16.45 1.38 1.39
C VAL A 366 15.80 2.33 2.38
N LYS A 367 14.61 2.84 2.06
CA LYS A 367 13.83 3.69 2.97
C LYS A 367 12.74 2.85 3.62
N VAL A 368 12.70 2.83 4.95
CA VAL A 368 11.77 2.00 5.72
C VAL A 368 10.80 2.89 6.48
N ALA A 369 9.49 2.70 6.29
CA ALA A 369 8.44 3.38 7.04
C ALA A 369 8.31 2.74 8.44
N LEU A 370 8.92 3.34 9.46
CA LEU A 370 8.91 2.77 10.82
C LEU A 370 7.79 3.31 11.72
N GLY A 371 6.90 4.15 11.19
CA GLY A 371 5.82 4.78 11.93
C GLY A 371 5.40 6.11 11.30
N PHE A 372 4.92 7.03 12.14
CA PHE A 372 4.46 8.35 11.71
C PHE A 372 5.26 9.44 12.44
N LYS A 373 5.36 10.64 11.86
CA LYS A 373 6.10 11.74 12.52
C LYS A 373 5.44 12.20 13.84
N SER A 374 4.14 11.97 13.98
CA SER A 374 3.35 12.32 15.16
C SER A 374 2.03 11.54 15.19
N ALA A 375 1.35 11.55 16.33
CA ALA A 375 0.01 10.97 16.46
C ALA A 375 -1.01 11.70 15.56
N GLU A 376 -0.85 13.01 15.39
CA GLU A 376 -1.68 13.82 14.49
C GLU A 376 -1.43 13.45 13.02
N ALA A 377 -0.18 13.20 12.64
CA ALA A 377 0.16 12.74 11.29
C ALA A 377 -0.45 11.36 11.02
N LYS A 378 -0.36 10.43 11.97
CA LYS A 378 -1.02 9.12 11.89
C LYS A 378 -2.53 9.28 11.68
N ALA A 379 -3.19 10.04 12.54
CA ALA A 379 -4.64 10.28 12.43
C ALA A 379 -5.02 10.85 11.06
N ALA A 380 -4.25 11.81 10.53
CA ALA A 380 -4.50 12.41 9.22
C ALA A 380 -4.32 11.41 8.06
N VAL A 381 -3.33 10.50 8.13
CA VAL A 381 -3.15 9.45 7.11
C VAL A 381 -4.36 8.50 7.10
N TYR A 382 -4.83 8.09 8.28
CA TYR A 382 -5.97 7.18 8.40
C TYR A 382 -7.30 7.83 8.01
N GLU A 383 -7.48 9.12 8.32
CA GLU A 383 -8.63 9.90 7.85
C GLU A 383 -8.63 9.99 6.31
N ASP A 384 -7.50 10.35 5.69
CA ASP A 384 -7.38 10.40 4.23
C ASP A 384 -7.63 9.02 3.61
N MET A 385 -7.08 7.95 4.20
CA MET A 385 -7.30 6.58 3.75
C MET A 385 -8.79 6.25 3.73
N ALA A 386 -9.53 6.54 4.80
CA ALA A 386 -10.97 6.32 4.87
C ALA A 386 -11.76 7.16 3.85
N ARG A 387 -11.36 8.43 3.65
CA ARG A 387 -11.96 9.32 2.65
C ARG A 387 -11.74 8.81 1.23
N LEU A 388 -10.52 8.38 0.90
CA LEU A 388 -10.20 7.78 -0.39
C LEU A 388 -10.96 6.46 -0.58
N MET A 389 -11.04 5.60 0.44
CA MET A 389 -11.88 4.40 0.39
C MET A 389 -13.37 4.71 0.18
N ALA A 390 -13.85 5.88 0.62
CA ALA A 390 -15.19 6.37 0.34
C ALA A 390 -15.35 7.00 -1.07
N GLY A 391 -14.27 7.06 -1.87
CA GLY A 391 -14.24 7.73 -3.17
C GLY A 391 -14.22 9.25 -3.10
N GLN A 392 -13.91 9.82 -1.93
CA GLN A 392 -13.68 11.26 -1.80
C GLN A 392 -12.29 11.59 -2.32
N ARG A 393 -12.20 12.66 -3.11
CA ARG A 393 -10.94 13.14 -3.68
C ARG A 393 -10.22 14.02 -2.66
N THR A 394 -9.76 13.45 -1.56
CA THR A 394 -9.05 14.19 -0.52
C THR A 394 -7.75 13.49 -0.19
N LEU A 395 -6.66 14.22 -0.26
CA LEU A 395 -5.34 13.75 0.15
C LEU A 395 -4.58 14.90 0.81
N CYS A 396 -3.94 14.61 1.94
CA CYS A 396 -3.19 15.57 2.74
C CYS A 396 -4.01 16.79 3.17
N GLY A 397 -5.29 16.55 3.48
CA GLY A 397 -6.24 17.60 3.89
C GLY A 397 -6.66 18.55 2.77
N ILE A 398 -6.35 18.24 1.51
CA ILE A 398 -6.70 19.04 0.34
C ILE A 398 -7.79 18.32 -0.46
N ASP A 399 -8.89 19.02 -0.73
CA ASP A 399 -9.92 18.56 -1.66
C ASP A 399 -9.44 18.75 -3.10
N LEU A 400 -9.25 17.64 -3.81
CA LEU A 400 -8.79 17.56 -5.19
C LEU A 400 -9.96 17.57 -6.20
N SER A 401 -11.21 17.74 -5.74
CA SER A 401 -12.37 17.86 -6.63
C SER A 401 -12.43 19.19 -7.39
N ASP A 402 -11.80 20.25 -6.88
CA ASP A 402 -11.77 21.59 -7.50
C ASP A 402 -10.60 21.81 -8.49
N THR A 403 -9.70 20.84 -8.64
CA THR A 403 -8.66 20.87 -9.69
C THR A 403 -9.21 20.46 -11.06
N GLU A 404 -10.07 21.30 -11.63
CA GLU A 404 -10.41 21.21 -13.06
C GLU A 404 -9.18 21.59 -13.91
N ILE A 405 -8.51 20.60 -14.49
CA ILE A 405 -7.67 20.82 -15.67
C ILE A 405 -8.61 20.95 -16.87
N ASP A 406 -8.90 22.19 -17.27
CA ASP A 406 -9.65 22.44 -18.48
C ASP A 406 -8.84 21.99 -19.71
N VAL A 407 -9.51 21.45 -20.73
CA VAL A 407 -8.94 20.74 -21.90
C VAL A 407 -8.07 21.65 -22.81
N GLU A 408 -7.87 22.90 -22.42
CA GLU A 408 -7.04 23.89 -23.13
C GLU A 408 -5.94 24.55 -22.29
N GLY A 409 -5.63 24.05 -21.08
CA GLY A 409 -4.41 24.44 -20.36
C GLY A 409 -4.30 25.92 -19.96
N ASN A 410 -5.42 26.60 -19.70
CA ASN A 410 -5.41 27.96 -19.16
C ASN A 410 -5.76 27.95 -17.67
N VAL A 411 -4.83 28.45 -16.84
CA VAL A 411 -5.10 28.78 -15.44
C VAL A 411 -5.99 30.02 -15.39
N LEU A 412 -7.23 29.87 -14.91
CA LEU A 412 -8.06 31.01 -14.54
C LEU A 412 -7.62 31.53 -13.18
N GLU A 413 -6.86 32.63 -13.15
CA GLU A 413 -6.61 33.37 -11.92
C GLU A 413 -7.93 33.94 -11.38
N SER A 414 -8.33 33.50 -10.19
CA SER A 414 -9.41 34.13 -9.44
C SER A 414 -8.92 35.44 -8.83
N SER A 415 -9.05 36.54 -9.57
CA SER A 415 -8.85 37.87 -9.02
C SER A 415 -10.05 38.23 -8.15
N ASN A 416 -9.91 38.19 -6.82
CA ASN A 416 -10.78 38.95 -5.94
C ASN A 416 -9.91 39.71 -4.93
N ASP A 417 -9.52 40.93 -5.30
CA ASP A 417 -9.26 41.95 -4.29
C ASP A 417 -9.76 43.35 -4.69
N SER A 418 -10.39 43.97 -3.70
CA SER A 418 -10.56 45.40 -3.41
C SER A 418 -11.58 46.27 -4.19
N GLY A 419 -12.70 46.55 -3.50
CA GLY A 419 -12.91 47.86 -2.86
C GLY A 419 -13.59 49.00 -3.64
N ALA A 420 -14.76 49.46 -3.15
CA ALA A 420 -15.20 50.87 -3.21
C ALA A 420 -16.36 51.22 -2.22
N THR A 421 -15.98 51.84 -1.09
CA THR A 421 -16.54 53.06 -0.44
C THR A 421 -18.06 53.35 -0.30
N THR A 422 -18.48 53.42 0.97
CA THR A 422 -19.25 54.47 1.71
C THR A 422 -20.62 54.99 1.24
N ALA A 423 -21.65 54.79 2.09
CA ALA A 423 -22.31 55.81 2.94
C ALA A 423 -23.82 55.52 3.10
N GLY A 424 -24.30 55.39 4.35
CA GLY A 424 -25.73 55.30 4.65
C GLY A 424 -26.02 55.15 6.15
N PHE A 425 -26.28 56.28 6.81
CA PHE A 425 -26.74 56.42 8.20
C PHE A 425 -28.07 55.68 8.48
N GLY A 426 -28.23 55.16 9.71
CA GLY A 426 -29.48 55.33 10.46
C GLY A 426 -30.08 54.14 11.22
N MET A 427 -30.02 54.25 12.56
CA MET A 427 -30.99 53.79 13.58
C MET A 427 -31.02 52.32 14.07
N VAL A 428 -30.40 52.14 15.25
CA VAL A 428 -30.98 51.73 16.55
C VAL A 428 -32.17 50.75 16.54
N ALA A 429 -31.96 49.56 17.11
CA ALA A 429 -32.85 48.98 18.13
C ALA A 429 -32.13 47.89 18.94
N SER A 430 -32.03 48.13 20.25
CA SER A 430 -31.61 47.16 21.27
C SER A 430 -32.64 46.03 21.43
N ALA A 431 -32.17 44.81 21.69
CA ALA A 431 -32.83 43.90 22.61
C ALA A 431 -31.82 42.90 23.19
N VAL A 432 -31.52 43.09 24.48
CA VAL A 432 -30.86 42.15 25.38
C VAL A 432 -31.97 41.32 26.04
N VAL A 433 -31.93 39.98 25.98
CA VAL A 433 -32.51 39.09 27.02
C VAL A 433 -31.67 37.82 27.20
N TYR A 434 -31.02 37.81 28.36
CA TYR A 434 -30.56 36.76 29.30
C TYR A 434 -30.98 35.26 29.18
N ILE A 435 -29.95 34.38 29.25
CA ILE A 435 -29.61 33.37 30.31
C ILE A 435 -30.15 31.90 30.36
N LEU A 436 -29.15 30.99 30.52
CA LEU A 436 -28.98 29.68 31.22
C LEU A 436 -29.79 28.40 30.88
N ALA A 437 -29.06 27.28 30.69
CA ALA A 437 -28.81 26.17 31.67
C ALA A 437 -28.38 24.87 30.90
N MET A 438 -27.16 24.34 31.02
CA MET A 438 -26.64 23.33 31.97
C MET A 438 -27.38 21.97 32.05
N LEU A 439 -26.61 20.91 31.73
CA LEU A 439 -26.63 19.52 32.23
C LEU A 439 -27.81 18.58 31.87
N ILE A 440 -27.51 17.57 31.02
CA ILE A 440 -27.38 16.15 31.42
C ILE A 440 -26.14 15.60 30.73
#